data_AF-F5Y916-F1
#
_entry.id   AF-F5Y916-F1
#
_cell.length_a   1.000
_cell.length_b   1.000
_cell.length_c   1.000
_cell.angle_alpha   90.00
_cell.angle_beta   90.00
_cell.angle_gamma   90.00
#
_symmetry.space_group_name_H-M   'P 1'
#
loop_
_entity.id
_entity.type
_entity.pdbx_description
1 polymer ?
#
loop_
_entity_poly.entity_id
_entity_poly.type
_entity_poly.pdbx_seq_one_letter_code
_entity_poly.pdbx_strand_id
1 'polypeptide(L)'
;MEIYNLPKETKALIFDMDLTLYTCPAYGKNQIDNLIAILGKQQGKNFGEMNKEIEARRKSWAASHGGKKPSLSNLFLEFGVTMDENVKWREEACEPEKYLSPDAKLKETLKTLSTLFLLGVVTNNPVSVAERTLRSLGVEDCFAALVGLDTCMIPKPHKLPFAKMSELLSIDPKACVSIGDRYDIDIGLPLEMGMGGILVDGVEDVYELPGILKGGKL
;
A
#
# COMPACT_ATOMS: atom_id res chain seq x y z
N MET A 1 -3.94 -9.67 -12.62
CA MET A 1 -4.89 -8.53 -12.46
C MET A 1 -6.37 -8.91 -12.58
N GLU A 2 -7.22 -8.32 -11.73
CA GLU A 2 -8.68 -8.41 -11.74
C GLU A 2 -9.31 -7.00 -11.57
N ILE A 3 -10.31 -6.65 -12.39
CA ILE A 3 -11.01 -5.36 -12.33
C ILE A 3 -12.38 -5.58 -11.70
N TYR A 4 -12.61 -4.99 -10.53
CA TYR A 4 -13.87 -5.11 -9.80
C TYR A 4 -14.89 -4.05 -10.21
N ASN A 5 -14.42 -2.82 -10.41
CA ASN A 5 -15.25 -1.70 -10.85
C ASN A 5 -14.39 -0.60 -11.46
N LEU A 6 -14.89 0.04 -12.53
CA LEU A 6 -14.34 1.26 -13.10
C LEU A 6 -15.43 2.32 -13.15
N PRO A 7 -15.26 3.47 -12.46
CA PRO A 7 -16.18 4.58 -12.57
C PRO A 7 -16.30 5.06 -14.02
N LYS A 8 -17.53 5.42 -14.42
CA LYS A 8 -17.81 5.97 -15.74
C LYS A 8 -16.95 7.21 -16.06
N GLU A 9 -16.71 8.05 -15.06
CA GLU A 9 -15.82 9.21 -15.16
C GLU A 9 -14.70 9.05 -14.13
N THR A 10 -13.61 8.38 -14.53
CA THR A 10 -12.43 8.21 -13.68
C THR A 10 -11.53 9.44 -13.82
N LYS A 11 -11.15 10.05 -12.69
CA LYS A 11 -10.30 11.24 -12.61
C LYS A 11 -8.98 10.99 -11.87
N ALA A 12 -8.96 10.03 -10.97
CA ALA A 12 -7.78 9.72 -10.18
C ALA A 12 -7.54 8.22 -10.04
N LEU A 13 -6.26 7.86 -10.02
CA LEU A 13 -5.79 6.51 -9.72
C LEU A 13 -4.99 6.56 -8.42
N ILE A 14 -5.38 5.72 -7.47
CA ILE A 14 -4.78 5.67 -6.14
C ILE A 14 -4.08 4.32 -6.00
N PHE A 15 -2.75 4.36 -5.93
CA PHE A 15 -1.92 3.18 -5.87
C PHE A 15 -1.56 2.84 -4.43
N ASP A 16 -1.65 1.56 -4.09
CA ASP A 16 -0.79 0.96 -3.08
C ASP A 16 0.68 0.97 -3.55
N MET A 17 1.62 0.75 -2.63
CA MET A 17 3.06 0.79 -2.89
C MET A 17 3.69 -0.60 -2.97
N ASP A 18 3.65 -1.38 -1.89
CA ASP A 18 4.42 -2.62 -1.74
C ASP A 18 3.74 -3.76 -2.53
N LEU A 19 4.46 -4.45 -3.42
CA LEU A 19 3.88 -5.44 -4.36
C LEU A 19 2.89 -4.86 -5.38
N THR A 20 2.79 -3.54 -5.47
CA THR A 20 1.97 -2.83 -6.46
C THR A 20 2.85 -2.00 -7.41
N LEU A 21 3.59 -1.03 -6.88
CA LEU A 21 4.51 -0.20 -7.68
C LEU A 21 5.86 -0.87 -7.92
N TYR A 22 6.13 -2.01 -7.28
CA TYR A 22 7.33 -2.81 -7.49
C TYR A 22 7.08 -4.24 -7.00
N THR A 23 7.74 -5.23 -7.60
CA THR A 23 7.72 -6.62 -7.15
C THR A 23 9.11 -7.03 -6.65
N CYS A 24 9.37 -6.94 -5.35
CA CYS A 24 10.66 -7.31 -4.75
C CYS A 24 10.48 -8.18 -3.49
N PRO A 25 10.46 -9.52 -3.63
CA PRO A 25 10.26 -10.44 -2.51
C PRO A 25 11.29 -10.28 -1.39
N ALA A 26 12.55 -9.98 -1.74
CA ALA A 26 13.62 -9.79 -0.76
C ALA A 26 13.35 -8.56 0.12
N TYR A 27 12.91 -7.45 -0.46
CA TYR A 27 12.59 -6.23 0.30
C TYR A 27 11.34 -6.42 1.15
N GLY A 28 10.25 -6.95 0.57
CA GLY A 28 9.02 -7.23 1.31
C GLY A 28 9.25 -8.13 2.51
N LYS A 29 10.07 -9.18 2.35
CA LYS A 29 10.48 -10.05 3.47
C LYS A 29 11.33 -9.29 4.50
N ASN A 30 12.30 -8.50 4.07
CA ASN A 30 13.17 -7.75 4.98
C ASN A 30 12.38 -6.75 5.83
N GLN A 31 11.44 -6.01 5.24
CA GLN A 31 10.56 -5.09 5.98
C GLN A 31 9.81 -5.82 7.09
N ILE A 32 9.19 -6.96 6.79
CA ILE A 32 8.43 -7.75 7.77
C ILE A 32 9.36 -8.32 8.85
N ASP A 33 10.47 -8.92 8.45
CA ASP A 33 11.38 -9.60 9.37
C ASP A 33 12.02 -8.64 10.37
N ASN A 34 12.48 -7.47 9.90
CA ASN A 34 13.09 -6.47 10.77
C ASN A 34 12.10 -5.98 11.84
N LEU A 35 10.86 -5.72 11.43
CA LEU A 35 9.80 -5.28 12.35
C LEU A 35 9.46 -6.35 13.39
N ILE A 36 9.37 -7.62 12.98
CA ILE A 36 9.16 -8.74 13.91
C ILE A 36 10.35 -8.91 14.85
N ALA A 37 11.58 -8.71 14.37
CA ALA A 37 12.78 -8.78 15.20
C ALA A 37 12.83 -7.65 16.24
N ILE A 38 12.41 -6.43 15.88
CA ILE A 38 12.29 -5.30 16.82
C ILE A 38 11.28 -5.62 17.91
N LEU A 39 10.09 -6.11 17.53
CA LEU A 39 9.05 -6.52 18.49
C LEU A 39 9.55 -7.64 19.42
N GLY A 40 10.24 -8.64 18.85
CA GLY A 40 10.82 -9.74 19.61
C GLY A 40 11.79 -9.23 20.67
N LYS A 41 12.72 -8.35 20.29
CA LYS A 41 13.66 -7.72 21.22
C LYS A 41 12.95 -6.95 22.34
N GLN A 42 11.91 -6.18 22.01
CA GLN A 42 11.13 -5.46 23.02
C GLN A 42 10.41 -6.40 24.01
N GLN A 43 9.99 -7.57 23.55
CA GLN A 43 9.33 -8.59 24.38
C GLN A 43 10.30 -9.62 25.01
N GLY A 44 11.61 -9.46 24.84
CA GLY A 44 12.60 -10.42 25.34
C GLY A 44 12.57 -11.79 24.63
N LYS A 45 12.11 -11.83 23.37
CA LYS A 45 11.99 -13.02 22.52
C LYS A 45 12.97 -12.95 21.35
N ASN A 46 13.44 -14.09 20.86
CA ASN A 46 14.15 -14.13 19.59
C ASN A 46 13.17 -14.03 18.41
N PHE A 47 13.70 -13.78 17.20
CA PHE A 47 12.91 -13.65 15.98
C PHE A 47 11.99 -14.85 15.73
N GLY A 48 12.49 -16.07 15.90
CA GLY A 48 11.73 -17.29 15.63
C GLY A 48 10.54 -17.48 16.58
N GLU A 49 10.69 -17.12 17.84
CA GLU A 49 9.61 -17.11 18.84
C GLU A 49 8.56 -16.06 18.49
N MET A 50 8.99 -14.82 18.23
CA MET A 50 8.07 -13.74 17.92
C MET A 50 7.31 -13.97 16.60
N ASN A 51 8.01 -14.47 15.57
CA ASN A 51 7.38 -14.81 14.30
C ASN A 51 6.30 -15.88 14.45
N LYS A 52 6.55 -16.92 15.26
CA LYS A 52 5.53 -17.95 15.56
C LYS A 52 4.29 -17.36 16.23
N GLU A 53 4.46 -16.43 17.16
CA GLU A 53 3.34 -15.78 17.85
C GLU A 53 2.54 -14.86 16.92
N ILE A 54 3.22 -14.09 16.06
CA ILE A 54 2.57 -13.25 15.04
C ILE A 54 1.74 -14.11 14.09
N GLU A 55 2.29 -15.21 13.60
CA GLU A 55 1.57 -16.11 12.68
C GLU A 55 0.41 -16.83 13.37
N ALA A 56 0.57 -17.23 14.63
CA ALA A 56 -0.52 -17.77 15.43
C ALA A 56 -1.65 -16.74 15.61
N ARG A 57 -1.31 -15.48 15.88
CA ARG A 57 -2.30 -14.41 16.03
C ARG A 57 -2.99 -14.10 14.71
N ARG A 58 -2.25 -14.01 13.60
CA ARG A 58 -2.79 -13.83 12.25
C ARG A 58 -3.80 -14.92 11.90
N LYS A 59 -3.48 -16.18 12.20
CA LYS A 59 -4.38 -17.32 11.98
C LYS A 59 -5.64 -17.21 12.83
N SER A 60 -5.51 -16.86 14.11
CA SER A 60 -6.66 -16.68 15.00
C SER A 60 -7.55 -15.53 14.53
N TRP A 61 -6.97 -14.41 14.11
CA TRP A 61 -7.72 -13.26 13.60
C TRP A 61 -8.48 -13.63 12.33
N ALA A 62 -7.82 -14.31 11.38
CA ALA A 62 -8.45 -14.75 10.13
C ALA A 62 -9.64 -15.69 10.38
N ALA A 63 -9.55 -16.60 11.35
CA ALA A 63 -10.65 -17.50 11.70
C ALA A 63 -11.90 -16.76 12.18
N SER A 64 -11.75 -15.61 12.84
CA SER A 64 -12.85 -14.79 13.34
C SER A 64 -13.34 -13.72 12.34
N HIS A 65 -12.65 -13.52 11.23
CA HIS A 65 -12.92 -12.44 10.25
C HIS A 65 -13.10 -12.97 8.82
N GLY A 66 -13.67 -14.18 8.67
CA GLY A 66 -14.01 -14.74 7.37
C GLY A 66 -12.79 -15.03 6.48
N GLY A 67 -11.64 -15.34 7.06
CA GLY A 67 -10.40 -15.65 6.35
C GLY A 67 -9.56 -14.42 5.95
N LYS A 68 -10.04 -13.20 6.22
CA LYS A 68 -9.31 -11.97 5.92
C LYS A 68 -7.97 -11.91 6.66
N LYS A 69 -7.01 -11.14 6.14
CA LYS A 69 -5.69 -10.94 6.78
C LYS A 69 -5.51 -9.51 7.27
N PRO A 70 -5.19 -9.29 8.56
CA PRO A 70 -4.97 -7.94 9.08
C PRO A 70 -3.66 -7.36 8.53
N SER A 71 -3.54 -6.03 8.57
CA SER A 71 -2.25 -5.36 8.35
C SER A 71 -1.29 -5.71 9.50
N LEU A 72 0.01 -5.65 9.24
CA LEU A 72 1.01 -5.89 10.28
C LEU A 72 0.92 -4.84 11.39
N SER A 73 0.64 -3.57 11.02
CA SER A 73 0.48 -2.49 11.99
C SER A 73 -0.68 -2.72 12.96
N ASN A 74 -1.81 -3.26 12.48
CA ASN A 74 -2.93 -3.62 13.36
C ASN A 74 -2.59 -4.78 14.29
N LEU A 75 -1.83 -5.77 13.81
CA LEU A 75 -1.38 -6.88 14.68
C LEU A 75 -0.48 -6.37 15.81
N PHE A 76 0.42 -5.44 15.54
CA PHE A 76 1.34 -4.90 16.56
C PHE A 76 0.62 -4.16 17.70
N LEU A 77 -0.53 -3.54 17.43
CA LEU A 77 -1.37 -2.95 18.49
C LEU A 77 -1.79 -3.99 19.54
N GLU A 78 -2.06 -5.23 19.13
CA GLU A 78 -2.42 -6.32 20.03
C GLU A 78 -1.27 -6.79 20.92
N PHE A 79 -0.03 -6.41 20.57
CA PHE A 79 1.18 -6.65 21.37
C PHE A 79 1.59 -5.43 22.20
N GLY A 80 0.74 -4.39 22.28
CA GLY A 80 0.99 -3.18 23.05
C GLY A 80 1.89 -2.16 22.37
N VAL A 81 2.17 -2.33 21.07
CA VAL A 81 2.96 -1.37 20.28
C VAL A 81 2.04 -0.26 19.82
N THR A 82 2.38 0.99 20.14
CA THR A 82 1.65 2.17 19.70
C THR A 82 1.80 2.42 18.20
N MET A 83 0.93 3.25 17.62
CA MET A 83 1.07 3.61 16.20
C MET A 83 2.32 4.48 15.95
N ASP A 84 2.71 5.32 16.91
CA ASP A 84 3.96 6.08 16.86
C ASP A 84 5.19 5.15 16.81
N GLU A 85 5.21 4.09 17.63
CA GLU A 85 6.26 3.07 17.56
C GLU A 85 6.25 2.33 16.21
N ASN A 86 5.07 2.00 15.68
CA ASN A 86 4.95 1.40 14.34
C ASN A 86 5.57 2.27 13.25
N VAL A 87 5.28 3.57 13.27
CA VAL A 87 5.84 4.55 12.34
C VAL A 87 7.35 4.56 12.50
N LYS A 88 7.84 4.84 13.71
CA LYS A 88 9.27 4.95 14.00
C LYS A 88 10.06 3.72 13.57
N TRP A 89 9.57 2.51 13.88
CA TRP A 89 10.28 1.28 13.50
C TRP A 89 10.41 1.11 12.00
N ARG A 90 9.39 1.52 11.22
CA ARG A 90 9.45 1.47 9.76
C ARG A 90 10.44 2.50 9.22
N GLU A 91 10.46 3.72 9.78
CA GLU A 91 11.42 4.74 9.38
C GLU A 91 12.87 4.29 9.60
N GLU A 92 13.14 3.63 10.73
CA GLU A 92 14.47 3.15 11.10
C GLU A 92 14.88 1.87 10.37
N ALA A 93 13.93 0.97 10.06
CA ALA A 93 14.24 -0.38 9.60
C ALA A 93 13.96 -0.63 8.11
N CYS A 94 13.17 0.22 7.44
CA CYS A 94 12.90 0.07 6.01
C CYS A 94 13.94 0.87 5.20
N GLU A 95 14.69 0.15 4.37
CA GLU A 95 15.78 0.71 3.55
C GLU A 95 15.57 0.39 2.06
N PRO A 96 14.55 0.99 1.41
CA PRO A 96 14.20 0.64 0.02
C PRO A 96 15.36 0.80 -0.95
N GLU A 97 16.23 1.79 -0.75
CA GLU A 97 17.39 2.07 -1.59
C GLU A 97 18.44 0.94 -1.65
N LYS A 98 18.39 -0.01 -0.70
CA LYS A 98 19.26 -1.22 -0.73
C LYS A 98 18.74 -2.32 -1.64
N TYR A 99 17.46 -2.25 -2.02
CA TYR A 99 16.76 -3.34 -2.71
C TYR A 99 16.13 -2.93 -4.03
N LEU A 100 15.78 -1.66 -4.16
CA LEU A 100 15.06 -1.12 -5.31
C LEU A 100 16.00 -0.27 -6.15
N SER A 101 15.76 -0.28 -7.45
CA SER A 101 16.47 0.51 -8.44
C SER A 101 15.47 1.18 -9.37
N PRO A 102 15.86 2.23 -10.11
CA PRO A 102 14.97 2.91 -11.02
C PRO A 102 14.31 1.95 -12.02
N ASP A 103 13.01 2.09 -12.21
CA ASP A 103 12.24 1.30 -13.16
C ASP A 103 11.74 2.19 -14.30
N ALA A 104 12.44 2.12 -15.43
CA ALA A 104 12.13 2.94 -16.60
C ALA A 104 10.75 2.64 -17.19
N LYS A 105 10.33 1.36 -17.14
CA LYS A 105 9.03 0.94 -17.69
C LYS A 105 7.91 1.46 -16.80
N LEU A 106 8.05 1.33 -15.48
CA LEU A 106 7.12 1.93 -14.52
C LEU A 106 7.02 3.44 -14.71
N LYS A 107 8.17 4.13 -14.85
CA LYS A 107 8.19 5.59 -15.04
C LYS A 107 7.44 6.00 -16.31
N GLU A 108 7.63 5.30 -17.42
CA GLU A 108 6.90 5.58 -18.67
C GLU A 108 5.40 5.33 -18.52
N THR A 109 5.02 4.21 -17.88
CA THR A 109 3.64 3.86 -17.58
C THR A 109 2.97 4.94 -16.74
N LEU A 110 3.56 5.33 -15.60
CA LEU A 110 2.99 6.33 -14.70
C LEU A 110 2.95 7.71 -15.35
N LYS A 111 3.96 8.09 -16.14
CA LYS A 111 3.89 9.34 -16.93
C LYS A 111 2.71 9.33 -17.89
N THR A 112 2.48 8.23 -18.60
CA THR A 112 1.34 8.09 -19.51
C THR A 112 0.01 8.18 -18.77
N LEU A 113 -0.11 7.56 -17.59
CA LEU A 113 -1.32 7.65 -16.77
C LEU A 113 -1.53 9.08 -16.24
N SER A 114 -0.45 9.76 -15.84
CA SER A 114 -0.51 11.12 -15.29
C SER A 114 -0.98 12.18 -16.29
N THR A 115 -0.91 11.91 -17.60
CA THR A 115 -1.50 12.81 -18.61
C THR A 115 -3.03 12.73 -18.67
N LEU A 116 -3.63 11.71 -18.06
CA LEU A 116 -5.07 11.42 -18.12
C LEU A 116 -5.74 11.51 -16.75
N PHE A 117 -5.00 11.18 -15.68
CA PHE A 117 -5.52 11.07 -14.32
C PHE A 117 -4.58 11.74 -13.32
N LEU A 118 -5.13 12.23 -12.21
CA LEU A 118 -4.31 12.51 -11.03
C LEU A 118 -3.87 11.20 -10.38
N LEU A 119 -2.58 11.09 -10.07
CA LEU A 119 -2.03 9.88 -9.43
C LEU A 119 -1.76 10.19 -7.96
N GLY A 120 -2.20 9.29 -7.07
CA GLY A 120 -1.89 9.35 -5.64
C GLY A 120 -1.39 8.01 -5.13
N VAL A 121 -0.67 8.03 -4.01
CA VAL A 121 -0.22 6.81 -3.31
C VAL A 121 -0.79 6.75 -1.90
N VAL A 122 -1.39 5.62 -1.52
CA VAL A 122 -1.80 5.33 -0.14
C VAL A 122 -1.08 4.08 0.32
N THR A 123 -0.24 4.19 1.35
CA THR A 123 0.55 3.06 1.88
C THR A 123 0.44 2.94 3.40
N ASN A 124 0.69 1.73 3.92
CA ASN A 124 0.83 1.45 5.35
C ASN A 124 2.26 1.66 5.87
N ASN A 125 3.17 2.17 5.04
CA ASN A 125 4.46 2.69 5.44
C ASN A 125 4.37 4.22 5.73
N PRO A 126 5.25 4.78 6.57
CA PRO A 126 5.33 6.23 6.78
C PRO A 126 5.65 6.98 5.49
N VAL A 127 5.27 8.26 5.41
CA VAL A 127 5.56 9.14 4.28
C VAL A 127 7.06 9.15 3.95
N SER A 128 7.93 9.22 4.96
CA SER A 128 9.38 9.23 4.78
C SER A 128 9.92 7.98 4.06
N VAL A 129 9.41 6.80 4.41
CA VAL A 129 9.75 5.52 3.75
C VAL A 129 9.16 5.48 2.35
N ALA A 130 7.91 5.92 2.19
CA ALA A 130 7.22 5.95 0.92
C ALA A 130 7.94 6.84 -0.11
N GLU A 131 8.37 8.04 0.27
CA GLU A 131 9.16 8.92 -0.58
C GLU A 131 10.49 8.29 -0.98
N ARG A 132 11.20 7.63 -0.05
CA ARG A 132 12.46 6.93 -0.36
C ARG A 132 12.23 5.80 -1.36
N THR A 133 11.14 5.06 -1.23
CA THR A 133 10.74 4.03 -2.21
C THR A 133 10.49 4.66 -3.58
N LEU A 134 9.68 5.72 -3.66
CA LEU A 134 9.37 6.39 -4.93
C LEU A 134 10.63 6.94 -5.61
N ARG A 135 11.54 7.56 -4.84
CA ARG A 135 12.85 8.03 -5.33
C ARG A 135 13.74 6.88 -5.82
N SER A 136 13.76 5.76 -5.10
CA SER A 136 14.55 4.58 -5.48
C SER A 136 14.05 3.97 -6.79
N LEU A 137 12.74 4.01 -7.03
CA LEU A 137 12.10 3.61 -8.29
C LEU A 137 12.18 4.70 -9.38
N GLY A 138 12.51 5.94 -9.01
CA GLY A 138 12.61 7.10 -9.90
C GLY A 138 11.27 7.60 -10.42
N VAL A 139 10.20 7.50 -9.64
CA VAL A 139 8.81 7.83 -10.06
C VAL A 139 8.11 8.85 -9.17
N GLU A 140 8.85 9.47 -8.24
CA GLU A 140 8.32 10.46 -7.30
C GLU A 140 7.66 11.66 -7.98
N ASP A 141 8.13 12.03 -9.17
CA ASP A 141 7.63 13.14 -9.98
C ASP A 141 6.28 12.87 -10.66
N CYS A 142 5.76 11.64 -10.57
CA CYS A 142 4.53 11.24 -11.23
C CYS A 142 3.27 11.40 -10.35
N PHE A 143 3.44 11.57 -9.03
CA PHE A 143 2.34 11.55 -8.08
C PHE A 143 2.02 12.95 -7.55
N ALA A 144 0.74 13.30 -7.55
CA ALA A 144 0.24 14.58 -7.04
C ALA A 144 0.07 14.59 -5.51
N ALA A 145 -0.11 13.42 -4.89
CA ALA A 145 -0.29 13.29 -3.45
C ALA A 145 0.22 11.94 -2.93
N LEU A 146 0.61 11.94 -1.65
CA LEU A 146 1.08 10.77 -0.92
C LEU A 146 0.45 10.77 0.47
N VAL A 147 -0.13 9.63 0.86
CA VAL A 147 -0.66 9.36 2.19
C VAL A 147 0.07 8.15 2.76
N GLY A 148 0.86 8.38 3.80
CA GLY A 148 1.53 7.35 4.58
C GLY A 148 0.76 7.02 5.87
N LEU A 149 1.26 6.03 6.61
CA LEU A 149 0.69 5.60 7.89
C LEU A 149 0.58 6.76 8.90
N ASP A 150 1.62 7.59 8.97
CA ASP A 150 1.78 8.76 9.82
C ASP A 150 0.90 9.95 9.42
N THR A 151 0.34 9.94 8.20
CA THR A 151 -0.59 10.99 7.75
C THR A 151 -1.92 10.95 8.53
N CYS A 152 -2.39 9.75 8.89
CA CYS A 152 -3.65 9.57 9.61
C CYS A 152 -3.49 8.82 10.95
N MET A 153 -2.29 8.33 11.26
CA MET A 153 -2.02 7.44 12.40
C MET A 153 -2.95 6.23 12.47
N ILE A 154 -3.40 5.75 11.30
CA ILE A 154 -4.27 4.59 11.16
C ILE A 154 -4.07 3.93 9.79
N PRO A 155 -3.82 2.62 9.72
CA PRO A 155 -3.51 1.95 8.46
C PRO A 155 -4.77 1.67 7.61
N LYS A 156 -4.57 1.42 6.32
CA LYS A 156 -5.51 0.67 5.47
C LYS A 156 -5.83 -0.69 6.11
N PRO A 157 -7.08 -1.19 6.00
CA PRO A 157 -8.19 -0.67 5.20
C PRO A 157 -9.10 0.27 6.03
N HIS A 158 -8.57 1.19 6.83
CA HIS A 158 -9.45 2.21 7.41
C HIS A 158 -9.88 3.23 6.35
N LYS A 159 -11.07 3.83 6.51
CA LYS A 159 -11.59 4.84 5.57
C LYS A 159 -10.81 6.14 5.51
N LEU A 160 -10.13 6.48 6.61
CA LEU A 160 -9.45 7.78 6.75
C LEU A 160 -8.32 7.97 5.73
N PRO A 161 -7.39 7.02 5.51
CA PRO A 161 -6.37 7.14 4.47
C PRO A 161 -6.94 7.43 3.07
N PHE A 162 -7.97 6.69 2.65
CA PHE A 162 -8.59 6.89 1.34
C PHE A 162 -9.35 8.21 1.25
N ALA A 163 -10.10 8.59 2.30
CA ALA A 163 -10.77 9.88 2.37
C ALA A 163 -9.77 11.04 2.33
N LYS A 164 -8.62 10.90 3.02
CA LYS A 164 -7.55 11.90 3.01
C LYS A 164 -6.92 12.04 1.64
N MET A 165 -6.71 10.93 0.92
CA MET A 165 -6.24 10.98 -0.46
C MET A 165 -7.21 11.74 -1.38
N SER A 166 -8.51 11.43 -1.30
CA SER A 166 -9.55 12.17 -2.05
C SER A 166 -9.57 13.66 -1.72
N GLU A 167 -9.39 14.04 -0.45
CA GLU A 167 -9.26 15.43 -0.02
C GLU A 167 -8.04 16.11 -0.66
N LEU A 168 -6.86 15.49 -0.59
CA LEU A 168 -5.61 16.03 -1.15
C LEU A 168 -5.68 16.20 -2.67
N LEU A 169 -6.31 15.26 -3.37
CA LEU A 169 -6.52 15.35 -4.82
C LEU A 169 -7.68 16.28 -5.20
N SER A 170 -8.53 16.67 -4.25
CA SER A 170 -9.79 17.37 -4.51
C SER A 170 -10.71 16.62 -5.49
N ILE A 171 -10.75 15.29 -5.38
CA ILE A 171 -11.55 14.39 -6.23
C ILE A 171 -12.53 13.60 -5.38
N ASP A 172 -13.80 13.55 -5.82
CA ASP A 172 -14.82 12.70 -5.20
C ASP A 172 -14.37 11.23 -5.23
N PRO A 173 -14.41 10.48 -4.11
CA PRO A 173 -14.07 9.06 -4.10
C PRO A 173 -14.71 8.25 -5.24
N LYS A 174 -15.93 8.58 -5.66
CA LYS A 174 -16.63 7.90 -6.77
C LYS A 174 -15.98 8.07 -8.13
N ALA A 175 -15.07 9.04 -8.29
CA ALA A 175 -14.27 9.26 -9.49
C ALA A 175 -12.82 8.76 -9.33
N CYS A 176 -12.51 8.09 -8.23
CA CYS A 176 -11.21 7.47 -7.97
C CYS A 176 -11.24 5.97 -8.23
N VAL A 177 -10.11 5.39 -8.60
CA VAL A 177 -9.89 3.93 -8.66
C VAL A 177 -8.76 3.58 -7.69
N SER A 178 -9.02 2.67 -6.75
CA SER A 178 -7.98 2.11 -5.89
C SER A 178 -7.32 0.90 -6.57
N ILE A 179 -5.99 0.86 -6.55
CA ILE A 179 -5.17 -0.13 -7.24
C ILE A 179 -4.18 -0.70 -6.22
N GLY A 180 -4.20 -2.01 -5.98
CA GLY A 180 -3.29 -2.63 -5.02
C GLY A 180 -3.29 -4.15 -5.06
N ASP A 181 -2.41 -4.78 -4.29
CA ASP A 181 -2.17 -6.22 -4.32
C ASP A 181 -3.08 -7.03 -3.40
N ARG A 182 -3.75 -6.37 -2.43
CA ARG A 182 -4.56 -7.05 -1.42
C ARG A 182 -5.99 -6.58 -1.44
N TYR A 183 -6.90 -7.49 -1.82
CA TYR A 183 -8.33 -7.19 -1.83
C TYR A 183 -8.84 -6.62 -0.50
N ASP A 184 -8.52 -7.27 0.62
CA ASP A 184 -8.99 -6.87 1.94
C ASP A 184 -8.40 -5.55 2.46
N ILE A 185 -7.29 -5.07 1.88
CA ILE A 185 -6.59 -3.86 2.34
C ILE A 185 -6.83 -2.69 1.39
N ASP A 186 -6.80 -2.95 0.10
CA ASP A 186 -6.70 -1.93 -0.94
C ASP A 186 -7.96 -1.80 -1.79
N ILE A 187 -8.83 -2.82 -1.84
CA ILE A 187 -9.93 -2.88 -2.82
C ILE A 187 -11.29 -2.89 -2.15
N GLY A 188 -11.52 -3.79 -1.18
CA GLY A 188 -12.84 -4.02 -0.58
C GLY A 188 -13.45 -2.76 0.02
N LEU A 189 -12.73 -2.05 0.90
CA LEU A 189 -13.26 -0.82 1.49
C LEU A 189 -13.42 0.31 0.44
N PRO A 190 -12.46 0.58 -0.47
CA PRO A 190 -12.68 1.53 -1.57
C PRO A 190 -13.95 1.26 -2.40
N LEU A 191 -14.26 0.00 -2.70
CA LEU A 191 -15.52 -0.34 -3.39
C LEU A 191 -16.75 0.01 -2.54
N GLU A 192 -16.73 -0.28 -1.23
CA GLU A 192 -17.79 0.13 -0.29
C GLU A 192 -17.94 1.67 -0.20
N MET A 193 -16.84 2.41 -0.38
CA MET A 193 -16.82 3.87 -0.45
C MET A 193 -17.31 4.42 -1.81
N GLY A 194 -17.61 3.56 -2.78
CA GLY A 194 -18.09 3.91 -4.11
C GLY A 194 -16.98 4.17 -5.14
N MET A 195 -15.73 3.90 -4.79
CA MET A 195 -14.58 4.00 -5.70
C MET A 195 -14.58 2.86 -6.72
N GLY A 196 -13.72 2.96 -7.74
CA GLY A 196 -13.28 1.81 -8.52
C GLY A 196 -12.25 0.96 -7.79
N GLY A 197 -12.02 -0.24 -8.28
CA GLY A 197 -11.07 -1.20 -7.69
C GLY A 197 -10.41 -2.07 -8.76
N ILE A 198 -9.09 -2.09 -8.77
CA ILE A 198 -8.27 -2.99 -9.61
C ILE A 198 -7.29 -3.73 -8.68
N LEU A 199 -7.44 -5.05 -8.60
CA LEU A 199 -6.53 -5.92 -7.88
C LEU A 199 -5.40 -6.34 -8.82
N VAL A 200 -4.15 -6.11 -8.43
CA VAL A 200 -2.96 -6.50 -9.19
C VAL A 200 -2.20 -7.62 -8.48
N ASP A 201 -1.42 -8.40 -9.23
CA ASP A 201 -0.54 -9.41 -8.67
C ASP A 201 0.91 -8.90 -8.47
N GLY A 202 1.22 -7.75 -9.05
CA GLY A 202 2.55 -7.16 -9.08
C GLY A 202 2.64 -5.94 -10.01
N VAL A 203 3.83 -5.36 -10.09
CA VAL A 203 4.12 -4.19 -10.96
C VAL A 203 3.90 -4.48 -12.45
N GLU A 204 4.03 -5.73 -12.84
CA GLU A 204 3.83 -6.21 -14.20
C GLU A 204 2.42 -5.90 -14.72
N ASP A 205 1.40 -5.99 -13.85
CA ASP A 205 0.02 -5.63 -14.19
C ASP A 205 -0.16 -4.11 -14.31
N VAL A 206 0.57 -3.33 -13.52
CA VAL A 206 0.55 -1.86 -13.57
C VAL A 206 0.98 -1.37 -14.96
N TYR A 207 1.94 -2.05 -15.60
CA TYR A 207 2.39 -1.72 -16.95
C TYR A 207 1.29 -1.78 -18.01
N GLU A 208 0.29 -2.62 -17.80
CA GLU A 208 -0.80 -2.85 -18.77
C GLU A 208 -1.97 -1.87 -18.58
N LEU A 209 -2.01 -1.14 -17.46
CA LEU A 209 -3.09 -0.19 -17.14
C LEU A 209 -3.36 0.87 -18.22
N PRO A 210 -2.36 1.48 -18.89
CA PRO A 210 -2.62 2.44 -19.96
C PRO A 210 -3.46 1.86 -21.10
N GLY A 211 -3.26 0.59 -21.45
CA GLY A 211 -4.03 -0.07 -22.51
C GLY A 211 -5.49 -0.30 -22.09
N ILE A 212 -5.70 -0.68 -20.84
CA ILE A 212 -7.03 -0.98 -20.27
C ILE A 212 -7.84 0.30 -20.08
N LEU A 213 -7.23 1.31 -19.46
CA LEU A 213 -7.91 2.56 -19.11
C LEU A 213 -8.12 3.48 -20.32
N LYS A 214 -7.32 3.35 -21.40
CA LYS A 214 -7.60 4.01 -22.68
C LYS A 214 -8.66 3.28 -23.51
N GLY A 215 -8.81 1.96 -23.33
CA GLY A 215 -9.77 1.12 -24.06
C GLY A 215 -11.22 1.24 -23.56
N GLY A 216 -11.40 1.66 -22.30
CA GLY A 216 -12.70 2.07 -21.76
C GLY A 216 -13.04 3.48 -22.24
N LYS A 217 -13.93 3.61 -23.22
CA LYS A 217 -14.38 4.91 -23.75
C LYS A 217 -14.80 5.86 -22.60
N LEU A 218 -14.08 6.98 -22.49
CA LEU A 218 -14.52 8.22 -21.83
C LEU A 218 -15.84 8.72 -22.45
#